data_AF-A0AAV0DTV9-F1
#
_entry.id   AF-A0AAV0DTV9-F1
#
_cell.length_a   1.000
_cell.length_b   1.000
_cell.length_c   1.000
_cell.angle_alpha   90.00
_cell.angle_beta   90.00
_cell.angle_gamma   90.00
#
_symmetry.space_group_name_H-M   'P 1'
#
loop_
_entity.id
_entity.type
_entity.pdbx_description
1 polymer ?
#
loop_
_entity_poly.entity_id
_entity_poly.type
_entity_poly.pdbx_seq_one_letter_code
_entity_poly.pdbx_strand_id
1 'polypeptide(L)'
;MGTRKNNRISAFLASALLLCLVVVTSIGGGEAASQVPGLFIFGDSLLDNGNNNNINSLAKANYLPYGIDFPGGPTGRFSNGKTAVDAIAQLLGFDNFIPSYATASGQQILKGVNYASAAAGIREETGRQLIIYQNTAFSASDGDCY
;
A
#
# COMPACT_ATOMS: atom_id res chain seq x y z
N MET A 1 4.86 34.82 -54.84
CA MET A 1 6.08 34.29 -54.18
C MET A 1 5.88 33.92 -52.68
N GLY A 2 4.86 34.43 -51.97
CA GLY A 2 4.70 34.24 -50.51
C GLY A 2 4.09 32.91 -50.03
N THR A 3 3.30 32.21 -50.85
CA THR A 3 2.57 30.99 -50.43
C THR A 3 3.47 29.77 -50.20
N ARG A 4 4.58 29.65 -50.95
CA ARG A 4 5.50 28.51 -50.87
C ARG A 4 6.34 28.46 -49.58
N LYS A 5 6.67 29.62 -48.99
CA LYS A 5 7.38 29.69 -47.70
C LYS A 5 6.45 29.33 -46.54
N ASN A 6 5.20 29.78 -46.59
CA ASN A 6 4.19 29.50 -45.55
C ASN A 6 3.87 28.00 -45.45
N ASN A 7 3.82 27.29 -46.59
CA ASN A 7 3.60 25.85 -46.63
C ASN A 7 4.78 25.03 -46.07
N ARG A 8 5.99 25.57 -46.13
CA ARG A 8 7.17 24.92 -45.54
C ARG A 8 7.17 25.06 -44.02
N ILE A 9 6.86 26.26 -43.52
CA ILE A 9 6.78 26.53 -42.07
C ILE A 9 5.66 25.69 -41.43
N SER A 10 4.48 25.63 -42.07
CA SER A 10 3.38 24.79 -41.57
C SER A 10 3.72 23.30 -41.54
N ALA A 11 4.46 22.79 -42.54
CA ALA A 11 4.93 21.41 -42.56
C ALA A 11 5.93 21.10 -41.43
N PHE A 12 6.85 22.04 -41.13
CA PHE A 12 7.79 21.90 -40.01
C PHE A 12 7.07 21.89 -38.65
N LEU A 13 6.10 22.78 -38.45
CA LEU A 13 5.33 22.83 -37.21
C LEU A 13 4.47 21.57 -37.02
N ALA A 14 3.83 21.08 -38.09
CA ALA A 14 3.06 19.83 -38.04
C ALA A 14 3.94 18.61 -37.71
N SER A 15 5.15 18.55 -38.29
CA SER A 15 6.11 17.46 -38.03
C SER A 15 6.63 17.50 -36.59
N ALA A 16 6.92 18.69 -36.06
CA ALA A 16 7.35 18.87 -34.67
C ALA A 16 6.24 18.50 -33.67
N LEU A 17 4.99 18.87 -33.96
CA LEU A 17 3.84 18.50 -33.14
C LEU A 17 3.62 16.98 -33.13
N LEU A 18 3.73 16.34 -34.30
CA LEU A 18 3.61 14.89 -34.43
C LEU A 18 4.73 14.18 -33.65
N LEU A 19 5.97 14.68 -33.73
CA LEU A 19 7.10 14.14 -32.99
C LEU A 19 6.89 14.27 -31.48
N CYS A 20 6.45 15.43 -30.98
CA CYS A 20 6.10 15.61 -29.58
C CYS A 20 5.03 14.62 -29.11
N LEU A 21 3.99 14.40 -29.92
CA LEU A 21 2.92 13.45 -29.59
C LEU A 21 3.44 12.00 -29.52
N VAL A 22 4.31 11.61 -30.46
CA VAL A 22 4.95 10.28 -30.47
C VAL A 22 5.86 10.11 -29.24
N VAL A 23 6.64 11.13 -28.88
CA VAL A 23 7.48 11.09 -27.69
C VAL A 23 6.62 10.94 -26.44
N VAL A 24 5.60 11.76 -26.25
CA VAL A 24 4.68 11.72 -25.09
C VAL A 24 3.98 10.37 -24.95
N THR A 25 3.58 9.74 -26.06
CA THR A 25 2.94 8.41 -26.03
C THR A 25 3.93 7.26 -25.78
N SER A 26 5.22 7.46 -26.09
CA SER A 26 6.28 6.47 -25.87
C SER A 26 6.84 6.48 -24.45
N ILE A 27 6.57 7.53 -23.65
CA ILE A 27 7.00 7.63 -22.23
C ILE A 27 6.05 6.88 -21.28
N GLY A 28 5.21 5.99 -21.80
CA GLY A 28 4.47 5.04 -20.95
C GLY A 28 5.46 4.12 -20.26
N GLY A 29 5.87 4.50 -19.04
CA GLY A 29 6.58 3.60 -18.14
C GLY A 29 5.72 2.34 -18.02
N GLY A 30 6.24 1.21 -18.49
CA GLY A 30 5.57 -0.06 -18.26
C GLY A 30 5.44 -0.22 -16.76
N GLU A 31 4.21 -0.22 -16.24
CA GLU A 31 3.96 -0.70 -14.89
C GLU A 31 4.53 -2.11 -14.86
N ALA A 32 5.66 -2.28 -14.16
CA ALA A 32 6.22 -3.59 -13.93
C ALA A 32 5.16 -4.32 -13.11
N ALA A 33 4.37 -5.15 -13.78
CA ALA A 33 3.32 -5.92 -13.13
C ALA A 33 3.94 -6.64 -11.94
N SER A 34 3.25 -6.60 -10.79
CA SER A 34 3.72 -7.30 -9.60
C SER A 34 4.07 -8.75 -9.94
N GLN A 35 5.16 -9.24 -9.36
CA GLN A 35 5.64 -10.59 -9.57
C GLN A 35 4.61 -11.66 -9.14
N VAL A 36 3.64 -11.27 -8.30
CA VAL A 36 2.55 -12.12 -7.83
C VAL A 36 1.20 -11.40 -8.01
N PRO A 37 0.09 -12.13 -8.20
CA PRO A 37 -1.22 -11.51 -8.41
C PRO A 37 -1.76 -10.78 -7.17
N GLY A 38 -1.27 -11.14 -5.97
CA GLY A 38 -1.61 -10.44 -4.74
C GLY A 38 -0.76 -10.88 -3.55
N LEU A 39 -0.77 -10.07 -2.49
CA LEU A 39 -0.02 -10.31 -1.25
C LEU A 39 -0.94 -10.17 -0.03
N PHE A 40 -1.20 -11.29 0.65
CA PHE A 40 -2.02 -11.35 1.86
C PHE A 40 -1.11 -11.53 3.08
N ILE A 41 -1.24 -10.65 4.06
CA ILE A 41 -0.29 -10.54 5.18
C ILE A 41 -1.03 -10.86 6.46
N PHE A 42 -0.48 -11.77 7.26
CA PHE A 42 -1.00 -12.16 8.56
C PHE A 42 0.13 -12.09 9.58
N GLY A 43 -0.18 -11.68 10.80
CA GLY A 43 0.82 -11.59 11.87
C GLY A 43 0.41 -10.65 12.99
N ASP A 44 1.42 -10.13 13.68
CA ASP A 44 1.27 -9.28 14.85
C ASP A 44 1.70 -7.82 14.56
N SER A 45 2.04 -7.08 15.62
CA SER A 45 2.51 -5.69 15.58
C SER A 45 3.66 -5.43 14.61
N LEU A 46 4.52 -6.42 14.34
CA LEU A 46 5.66 -6.26 13.44
C LEU A 46 5.24 -6.05 11.98
N LEU A 47 4.03 -6.53 11.63
CA LEU A 47 3.49 -6.46 10.28
C LEU A 47 2.26 -5.57 10.19
N ASP A 48 1.65 -5.19 11.32
CA ASP A 48 0.48 -4.30 11.36
C ASP A 48 0.81 -2.93 10.74
N ASN A 49 -0.07 -2.47 9.86
CA ASN A 49 0.03 -1.20 9.18
C ASN A 49 -1.12 -0.24 9.50
N GLY A 50 -1.88 -0.52 10.57
CA GLY A 50 -2.92 0.36 11.09
C GLY A 50 -4.28 -0.30 11.30
N ASN A 51 -4.36 -1.63 11.37
CA ASN A 51 -5.61 -2.33 11.70
C ASN A 51 -6.14 -1.95 13.08
N ASN A 52 -5.23 -1.68 14.02
CA ASN A 52 -5.60 -1.37 15.40
C ASN A 52 -5.94 0.11 15.65
N ASN A 53 -5.77 1.01 14.67
CA ASN A 53 -5.90 2.46 14.88
C ASN A 53 -7.27 2.87 15.46
N ASN A 54 -8.33 2.20 15.01
CA ASN A 54 -9.72 2.51 15.38
C ASN A 54 -10.32 1.56 16.44
N ILE A 55 -9.54 0.61 16.97
CA ILE A 55 -9.99 -0.34 18.00
C ILE A 55 -9.70 0.24 19.38
N ASN A 56 -10.53 0.04 20.41
CA ASN A 56 -10.17 0.48 21.76
C ASN A 56 -9.14 -0.47 22.40
N SER A 57 -7.86 -0.21 22.16
CA SER A 57 -6.73 -1.06 22.54
C SER A 57 -5.50 -0.20 22.85
N LEU A 58 -4.61 -0.73 23.71
CA LEU A 58 -3.28 -0.18 23.95
C LEU A 58 -2.28 -0.55 22.84
N ALA A 59 -2.59 -1.56 22.03
CA ALA A 59 -1.75 -2.01 20.91
C ALA A 59 -2.00 -1.14 19.67
N LYS A 60 -1.57 0.13 19.74
CA LYS A 60 -1.63 1.08 18.62
C LYS A 60 -0.29 1.75 18.38
N ALA A 61 -0.07 2.16 17.14
CA ALA A 61 1.10 2.95 16.74
C ALA A 61 0.71 4.14 15.84
N ASN A 62 -0.45 4.75 16.10
CA ASN A 62 -0.93 5.96 15.41
C ASN A 62 -0.56 7.26 16.14
N TYR A 63 0.60 7.28 16.80
CA TYR A 63 1.14 8.42 17.52
C TYR A 63 2.67 8.48 17.41
N LEU A 64 3.27 9.65 17.61
CA LEU A 64 4.73 9.82 17.55
C LEU A 64 5.44 9.02 18.66
N PRO A 65 6.63 8.45 18.41
CA PRO A 65 7.50 8.68 17.25
C PRO A 65 7.20 7.78 16.03
N TYR A 66 6.18 6.93 16.08
CA TYR A 66 5.86 6.03 14.97
C TYR A 66 5.45 6.81 13.73
N GLY A 67 5.91 6.34 12.57
CA GLY A 67 5.66 6.99 11.28
C GLY A 67 6.35 8.34 11.08
N ILE A 68 7.35 8.72 11.89
CA ILE A 68 8.11 9.97 11.71
C ILE A 68 8.80 10.08 10.33
N ASP A 69 9.12 8.94 9.69
CA ASP A 69 9.74 8.91 8.36
C ASP A 69 8.69 8.95 7.24
N PHE A 70 7.39 8.87 7.55
CA PHE A 70 6.32 9.07 6.58
C PHE A 70 5.92 10.54 6.51
N PRO A 71 5.80 11.13 5.29
CA PRO A 71 5.36 12.52 5.15
C PRO A 71 3.97 12.81 5.77
N GLY A 72 3.10 11.79 5.85
CA GLY A 72 1.78 11.88 6.46
C GLY A 72 1.73 11.60 7.96
N GLY A 73 2.87 11.33 8.60
CA GLY A 73 2.95 11.02 10.03
C GLY A 73 2.58 9.58 10.41
N PRO A 74 2.13 9.33 11.65
CA PRO A 74 1.84 8.00 12.17
C PRO A 74 0.80 7.24 11.34
N THR A 75 1.16 6.06 10.85
CA THR A 75 0.28 5.20 10.03
C THR A 75 -0.36 4.05 10.82
N GLY A 76 0.17 3.72 12.01
CA GLY A 76 -0.19 2.50 12.74
C GLY A 76 0.83 1.37 12.61
N ARG A 77 1.95 1.60 11.92
CA ARG A 77 3.12 0.71 11.93
C ARG A 77 3.94 0.91 13.19
N PHE A 78 4.38 -0.18 13.80
CA PHE A 78 5.25 -0.17 14.99
C PHE A 78 6.72 0.12 14.63
N SER A 79 6.94 1.12 13.78
CA SER A 79 8.23 1.57 13.27
C SER A 79 8.21 3.06 12.94
N ASN A 80 9.38 3.67 12.81
CA ASN A 80 9.50 5.07 12.33
C ASN A 80 9.00 5.24 10.89
N GLY A 81 9.13 4.19 10.07
CA GLY A 81 8.73 4.19 8.67
C GLY A 81 8.19 2.83 8.24
N LYS A 82 8.67 2.33 7.11
CA LYS A 82 8.28 1.05 6.52
C LYS A 82 8.60 -0.15 7.43
N THR A 83 7.74 -1.16 7.43
CA THR A 83 8.01 -2.48 8.03
C THR A 83 8.72 -3.40 7.03
N ALA A 84 9.13 -4.59 7.47
CA ALA A 84 9.74 -5.59 6.59
C ALA A 84 8.82 -5.99 5.43
N VAL A 85 7.51 -6.09 5.67
CA VAL A 85 6.55 -6.49 4.63
C VAL A 85 6.28 -5.39 3.61
N ASP A 86 6.41 -4.11 3.99
CA ASP A 86 6.40 -3.01 3.02
C ASP A 86 7.58 -3.07 2.05
N ALA A 87 8.75 -3.48 2.55
CA ALA A 87 9.94 -3.68 1.72
C ALA A 87 9.74 -4.87 0.77
N ILE A 88 9.18 -5.97 1.26
CA ILE A 88 8.82 -7.14 0.43
C ILE A 88 7.82 -6.76 -0.67
N ALA A 89 6.77 -6.00 -0.35
CA ALA A 89 5.80 -5.54 -1.34
C ALA A 89 6.44 -4.70 -2.46
N GLN A 90 7.37 -3.81 -2.11
CA GLN A 90 8.13 -3.04 -3.12
C GLN A 90 9.02 -3.93 -3.98
N LEU A 91 9.71 -4.91 -3.37
CA LEU A 91 10.53 -5.87 -4.12
C LEU A 91 9.69 -6.72 -5.06
N LEU A 92 8.46 -7.06 -4.67
CA LEU A 92 7.49 -7.77 -5.51
C LEU A 92 6.83 -6.89 -6.58
N GLY A 93 7.16 -5.60 -6.67
CA GLY A 93 6.64 -4.70 -7.70
C GLY A 93 5.20 -4.23 -7.47
N PHE A 94 4.75 -4.12 -6.22
CA PHE A 94 3.50 -3.42 -5.92
C PHE A 94 3.70 -1.90 -5.91
N ASP A 95 2.85 -1.16 -6.65
CA ASP A 95 2.95 0.30 -6.76
C ASP A 95 2.64 1.02 -5.43
N ASN A 96 1.79 0.41 -4.61
CA ASN A 96 1.34 0.94 -3.33
C ASN A 96 1.56 -0.07 -2.21
N PHE A 97 1.61 0.40 -0.97
CA PHE A 97 1.56 -0.50 0.18
C PHE A 97 0.27 -1.31 0.17
N ILE A 98 0.36 -2.57 0.61
CA ILE A 98 -0.82 -3.41 0.83
C ILE A 98 -1.70 -2.74 1.90
N PRO A 99 -2.99 -2.50 1.66
CA PRO A 99 -3.86 -1.79 2.59
C PRO A 99 -4.12 -2.63 3.86
N SER A 100 -4.33 -1.95 4.99
CA SER A 100 -4.83 -2.61 6.21
C SER A 100 -6.25 -3.12 5.98
N TYR A 101 -6.61 -4.26 6.57
CA TYR A 101 -7.98 -4.77 6.56
C TYR A 101 -9.01 -3.72 6.97
N ALA A 102 -8.69 -2.88 7.96
CA ALA A 102 -9.57 -1.81 8.44
C ALA A 102 -9.90 -0.74 7.38
N THR A 103 -9.11 -0.63 6.30
CA THR A 103 -9.30 0.38 5.23
C THR A 103 -9.46 -0.24 3.84
N ALA A 104 -9.19 -1.53 3.67
CA ALA A 104 -9.27 -2.20 2.39
C ALA A 104 -10.73 -2.26 1.90
N SER A 105 -10.95 -1.96 0.61
CA SER A 105 -12.28 -2.03 0.01
C SER A 105 -12.22 -2.32 -1.49
N GLY A 106 -13.33 -2.84 -2.03
CA GLY A 106 -13.50 -3.07 -3.46
C GLY A 106 -12.42 -3.97 -4.06
N GLN A 107 -11.96 -3.62 -5.26
CA GLN A 107 -10.98 -4.39 -6.02
C GLN A 107 -9.58 -4.44 -5.38
N GLN A 108 -9.28 -3.58 -4.40
CA GLN A 108 -7.99 -3.62 -3.70
C GLN A 108 -7.80 -4.94 -2.96
N ILE A 109 -8.89 -5.53 -2.44
CA ILE A 109 -8.87 -6.81 -1.72
C ILE A 109 -8.33 -7.93 -2.62
N LEU A 110 -8.62 -7.88 -3.92
CA LEU A 110 -8.17 -8.88 -4.90
C LEU A 110 -6.65 -8.84 -5.11
N LYS A 111 -6.01 -7.70 -4.85
CA LYS A 111 -4.54 -7.52 -4.97
C LYS A 111 -3.81 -7.76 -3.65
N GLY A 112 -4.52 -8.03 -2.56
CA GLY A 112 -3.94 -8.30 -1.25
C GLY A 112 -4.44 -7.39 -0.14
N VAL A 113 -4.44 -7.92 1.08
CA VAL A 113 -4.86 -7.23 2.30
C VAL A 113 -3.92 -7.61 3.44
N ASN A 114 -3.63 -6.63 4.31
CA ASN A 114 -2.90 -6.86 5.54
C ASN A 114 -3.86 -7.06 6.71
N TYR A 115 -3.91 -8.28 7.23
CA TYR A 115 -4.70 -8.71 8.38
C TYR A 115 -3.90 -8.76 9.69
N ALA A 116 -2.62 -8.36 9.68
CA ALA A 116 -1.82 -8.36 10.89
C ALA A 116 -2.41 -7.41 11.94
N SER A 117 -2.44 -7.85 13.21
CA SER A 117 -3.01 -7.07 14.31
C SER A 117 -2.04 -7.02 15.47
N ALA A 118 -1.81 -5.83 16.02
CA ALA A 118 -0.77 -5.61 17.01
C ALA A 118 -0.81 -6.47 18.29
N ALA A 119 -1.97 -7.02 18.63
CA ALA A 119 -2.16 -7.90 19.78
C ALA A 119 -2.44 -9.36 19.37
N ALA A 120 -2.16 -9.74 18.12
CA ALA A 120 -2.25 -11.14 17.70
C ALA A 120 -1.22 -11.97 18.48
N GLY A 121 -1.69 -13.09 19.04
CA GLY A 121 -0.85 -14.03 19.78
C GLY A 121 -1.25 -15.45 19.43
N ILE A 122 -0.27 -16.34 19.33
CA ILE A 122 -0.52 -17.79 19.13
C ILE A 122 -1.22 -18.38 20.36
N ARG A 123 -0.88 -17.83 21.53
CA ARG A 123 -1.43 -18.20 22.83
C ARG A 123 -2.43 -17.16 23.28
N GLU A 124 -3.58 -17.61 23.77
CA GLU A 124 -4.67 -16.74 24.19
C GLU A 124 -4.21 -15.75 25.27
N GLU A 125 -3.31 -16.18 26.16
CA GLU A 125 -2.80 -15.35 27.26
C GLU A 125 -1.99 -14.15 26.76
N THR A 126 -1.29 -14.30 25.63
CA THR A 126 -0.48 -13.22 25.04
C THR A 126 -1.30 -12.23 24.22
N GLY A 127 -2.46 -12.64 23.70
CA GLY A 127 -3.31 -11.78 22.87
C GLY A 127 -4.28 -10.88 23.66
N ARG A 128 -4.64 -11.27 24.89
CA ARG A 128 -5.60 -10.50 25.72
C ARG A 128 -4.99 -9.30 26.45
N GLN A 129 -3.67 -9.19 26.50
CA GLN A 129 -3.00 -8.27 27.42
C GLN A 129 -3.05 -6.80 27.00
N LEU A 130 -3.36 -6.51 25.74
CA LEU A 130 -3.36 -5.15 25.19
C LEU A 130 -4.71 -4.69 24.59
N ILE A 131 -5.76 -5.52 24.61
CA ILE A 131 -7.10 -5.17 24.12
C ILE A 131 -8.01 -4.85 25.31
N ILE A 132 -8.62 -3.65 25.32
CA ILE A 132 -9.36 -3.12 26.48
C ILE A 132 -10.82 -3.63 26.53
N TYR A 133 -11.37 -4.13 25.41
CA TYR A 133 -12.71 -4.73 25.35
C TYR A 133 -12.69 -6.04 24.53
N GLN A 134 -13.09 -7.16 25.15
CA GLN A 134 -13.20 -8.45 24.47
C GLN A 134 -14.34 -8.45 23.44
N ASN A 135 -14.02 -8.75 22.17
CA ASN A 135 -14.56 -9.90 21.42
C ASN A 135 -13.96 -10.11 20.01
N THR A 136 -12.83 -9.48 19.66
CA THR A 136 -12.21 -9.65 18.34
C THR A 136 -10.71 -9.83 18.45
N ALA A 137 -10.28 -10.91 19.11
CA ALA A 137 -8.97 -11.47 18.81
C ALA A 137 -9.17 -12.40 17.61
N PHE A 138 -8.41 -12.23 16.52
CA PHE A 138 -8.24 -13.31 15.56
C PHE A 138 -7.47 -14.42 16.29
N SER A 139 -8.21 -15.33 16.91
CA SER A 139 -7.64 -16.51 17.54
C SER A 139 -7.47 -17.55 16.46
N ALA A 140 -6.23 -17.95 16.19
CA ALA A 140 -5.96 -19.11 15.32
C ALA A 140 -6.51 -20.43 15.89
N SER A 141 -7.18 -20.40 17.06
CA SER A 141 -7.93 -21.53 17.62
C SER A 141 -9.35 -21.67 17.07
N ASP A 142 -9.91 -20.62 16.48
CA ASP A 142 -11.28 -20.65 15.99
C ASP A 142 -11.21 -21.04 14.52
N GLY A 143 -11.42 -22.33 14.28
CA GLY A 143 -11.22 -23.05 13.02
C GLY A 143 -12.11 -22.63 11.85
N ASP A 144 -12.36 -21.34 11.67
CA ASP A 144 -13.07 -20.80 10.51
C ASP A 144 -12.05 -20.22 9.52
N CYS A 145 -11.26 -21.14 8.95
CA CYS A 145 -10.64 -20.92 7.65
C CYS A 145 -11.75 -21.06 6.59
N TYR A 146 -12.21 -19.94 6.02
CA TYR A 146 -12.89 -19.94 4.73
C TYR A 146 -11.90 -19.54 3.64
#